data_AF-A0A7J6S7X5-F1
#
_entry.id   AF-A0A7J6S7X5-F1
#
_cell.length_a   1.000
_cell.length_b   1.000
_cell.length_c   1.000
_cell.angle_alpha   90.00
_cell.angle_beta   90.00
_cell.angle_gamma   90.00
#
_symmetry.space_group_name_H-M   'P 1'
#
loop_
_entity.id
_entity.type
_entity.pdbx_description
1 polymer ?
#
loop_
_entity_poly.entity_id
_entity_poly.type
_entity_poly.pdbx_seq_one_letter_code
_entity_poly.pdbx_strand_id
1 'polypeptide(L)'
;YDSAANTIIQHSPTAWSQDLFQSVMSKVSNSEIYYRAINFYLDEHPLLLSDLLVAIQAKLDHARVIQHVRKAGHLPLIQDYIAAVQPNANIPQVNEALNELLVEEEDVDGLRSSIEHYDNFDQIALAQKLEHHHLIQMRRIAATLYNKNG
;
A
#
# COMPACT_ATOMS: atom_id res chain seq x y z
N TYR A 1 23.14 1.94 -12.37
CA TYR A 1 22.05 1.04 -11.95
C TYR A 1 20.76 1.35 -12.68
N ASP A 2 20.42 2.62 -12.86
CA ASP A 2 19.28 3.08 -13.68
C ASP A 2 19.21 2.41 -15.08
N SER A 3 20.29 2.41 -15.86
CA SER A 3 20.30 1.73 -17.16
C SER A 3 20.10 0.22 -17.04
N ALA A 4 20.71 -0.41 -16.04
CA ALA A 4 20.58 -1.84 -15.80
C ALA A 4 19.13 -2.22 -15.43
N ALA A 5 18.45 -1.42 -14.60
CA ALA A 5 17.05 -1.62 -14.28
C ALA A 5 16.17 -1.57 -15.54
N ASN A 6 16.38 -0.58 -16.41
CA ASN A 6 15.64 -0.50 -17.67
C ASN A 6 15.95 -1.68 -18.61
N THR A 7 17.21 -2.12 -18.69
CA THR A 7 17.58 -3.30 -19.49
C THR A 7 16.89 -4.56 -18.97
N ILE A 8 16.84 -4.78 -17.66
CA ILE A 8 16.13 -5.93 -17.08
C ILE A 8 14.64 -5.87 -17.40
N ILE A 9 14.00 -4.71 -17.24
CA ILE A 9 12.57 -4.53 -17.57
C ILE A 9 12.31 -4.81 -19.06
N GLN A 10 13.16 -4.33 -19.96
CA GLN A 10 12.97 -4.49 -21.42
C GLN A 10 13.29 -5.90 -21.93
N HIS A 11 14.11 -6.65 -21.20
CA HIS A 11 14.58 -7.99 -21.59
C HIS A 11 14.26 -9.03 -20.50
N SER A 12 13.11 -8.87 -19.84
CA SER A 12 12.67 -9.69 -18.69
C SER A 12 12.86 -11.19 -18.89
N PRO A 13 12.46 -11.82 -20.02
CA PRO A 13 12.54 -13.28 -20.19
C PRO A 13 13.94 -13.89 -20.01
N THR A 14 14.99 -13.09 -20.18
CA THR A 14 16.39 -13.55 -20.09
C THR A 14 17.20 -12.85 -19.00
N ALA A 15 16.80 -11.64 -18.61
CA ALA A 15 17.59 -10.79 -17.72
C ALA A 15 17.04 -10.71 -16.29
N TRP A 16 15.77 -11.08 -16.08
CA TRP A 16 15.14 -10.94 -14.78
C TRP A 16 15.42 -12.14 -13.88
N SER A 17 15.79 -11.83 -12.63
CA SER A 17 15.61 -12.70 -11.48
C SER A 17 15.30 -11.81 -10.27
N GLN A 18 14.50 -12.32 -9.34
CA GLN A 18 14.00 -11.55 -8.20
C GLN A 18 15.14 -10.92 -7.38
N ASP A 19 16.15 -11.72 -6.98
CA ASP A 19 17.27 -11.25 -6.16
C ASP A 19 18.12 -10.20 -6.89
N LEU A 20 18.40 -10.42 -8.18
CA LEU A 20 19.18 -9.48 -8.99
C LEU A 20 18.43 -8.16 -9.13
N PHE A 21 17.15 -8.21 -9.46
CA PHE A 21 16.36 -7.02 -9.68
C PHE A 21 16.20 -6.22 -8.39
N GLN A 22 15.92 -6.85 -7.25
CA GLN A 22 15.89 -6.18 -5.95
C GLN A 22 17.24 -5.52 -5.62
N SER A 23 18.37 -6.20 -5.86
CA SER A 23 19.70 -5.61 -5.67
C SER A 23 19.99 -4.43 -6.61
N VAL A 24 19.43 -4.42 -7.81
CA VAL A 24 19.58 -3.29 -8.76
C VAL A 24 18.71 -2.12 -8.30
N MET A 25 17.45 -2.38 -7.94
CA MET A 25 16.48 -1.37 -7.52
C MET A 25 16.92 -0.65 -6.24
N SER A 26 17.55 -1.35 -5.30
CA SER A 26 18.13 -0.72 -4.09
C SER A 26 19.27 0.27 -4.39
N LYS A 27 19.80 0.30 -5.61
CA LYS A 27 20.88 1.21 -6.05
C LYS A 27 20.46 2.19 -7.15
N VAL A 28 19.19 2.16 -7.56
CA VAL A 28 18.61 3.15 -8.47
C VAL A 28 18.54 4.52 -7.79
N SER A 29 18.80 5.56 -8.56
CA SER A 29 18.71 6.96 -8.10
C SER A 29 17.51 7.68 -8.70
N ASN A 30 17.12 7.32 -9.92
CA ASN A 30 15.98 7.92 -10.60
C ASN A 30 14.66 7.36 -10.08
N SER A 31 13.85 8.21 -9.45
CA SER A 31 12.57 7.81 -8.86
C SER A 31 11.55 7.30 -9.89
N GLU A 32 11.61 7.77 -11.15
CA GLU A 32 10.71 7.32 -12.21
C GLU A 32 10.90 5.84 -12.57
N ILE A 33 12.07 5.27 -12.28
CA ILE A 33 12.35 3.85 -12.52
C ILE A 33 11.59 2.96 -11.53
N TYR A 34 11.33 3.44 -10.30
CA TYR A 34 10.49 2.69 -9.35
C TYR A 34 9.07 2.49 -9.89
N TYR A 35 8.47 3.52 -10.49
CA TYR A 35 7.12 3.41 -11.05
C TYR A 35 7.07 2.54 -12.31
N ARG A 36 8.13 2.55 -13.12
CA ARG A 36 8.27 1.58 -14.22
C ARG A 36 8.42 0.15 -13.70
N ALA A 37 9.18 -0.06 -12.63
CA ALA A 37 9.32 -1.36 -11.99
C ALA A 37 7.99 -1.84 -11.39
N ILE A 38 7.19 -0.94 -10.80
CA ILE A 38 5.84 -1.28 -10.33
C ILE A 38 4.95 -1.76 -11.47
N ASN A 39 4.91 -1.03 -12.59
CA ASN A 39 4.15 -1.46 -13.78
C ASN A 39 4.62 -2.83 -14.28
N PHE A 40 5.94 -2.99 -14.41
CA PHE A 40 6.56 -4.27 -14.80
C PHE A 40 6.14 -5.43 -13.88
N TYR A 41 6.11 -5.22 -12.56
CA TYR A 41 5.65 -6.24 -11.62
C TYR A 41 4.14 -6.46 -11.69
N LEU A 42 3.33 -5.42 -11.87
CA LEU A 42 1.88 -5.58 -12.08
C LEU A 42 1.58 -6.44 -13.31
N ASP A 43 2.35 -6.26 -14.39
CA ASP A 43 2.14 -6.94 -15.67
C ASP A 43 2.69 -8.38 -15.66
N GLU A 44 3.88 -8.62 -15.12
CA GLU A 44 4.56 -9.93 -15.24
C GLU A 44 4.63 -10.73 -13.93
N HIS A 45 4.68 -10.07 -12.78
CA HIS A 45 4.98 -10.70 -11.49
C HIS A 45 4.13 -10.13 -10.33
N PRO A 46 2.78 -10.11 -10.43
CA PRO A 46 1.93 -9.34 -9.51
C PRO A 46 2.05 -9.79 -8.05
N LEU A 47 2.27 -11.08 -7.81
CA LEU A 47 2.42 -11.64 -6.47
C LEU A 47 3.72 -11.26 -5.77
N LEU A 48 4.73 -10.79 -6.52
CA LEU A 48 6.03 -10.38 -5.98
C LEU A 48 6.12 -8.86 -5.78
N LEU A 49 5.07 -8.12 -6.12
CA LEU A 49 5.08 -6.65 -6.06
C LEU A 49 5.23 -6.16 -4.62
N SER A 50 4.49 -6.74 -3.69
CA SER A 50 4.55 -6.34 -2.27
C SER A 50 5.96 -6.51 -1.71
N ASP A 51 6.60 -7.67 -1.97
CA ASP A 51 7.98 -7.96 -1.54
C ASP A 51 8.99 -6.95 -2.11
N LEU A 52 8.87 -6.61 -3.40
CA LEU A 52 9.71 -5.59 -4.01
C LEU A 52 9.54 -4.24 -3.30
N LEU A 53 8.29 -3.81 -3.08
CA LEU A 53 7.98 -2.52 -2.47
C LEU A 53 8.51 -2.42 -1.04
N VAL A 54 8.36 -3.48 -0.24
CA VAL A 54 8.93 -3.56 1.12
C VAL A 54 10.45 -3.45 1.08
N ALA A 55 11.13 -4.12 0.13
CA ALA A 55 12.58 -4.09 0.00
C ALA A 55 13.14 -2.70 -0.34
N ILE A 56 12.38 -1.86 -1.05
CA ILE A 56 12.80 -0.51 -1.46
C ILE A 56 12.06 0.63 -0.76
N GLN A 57 11.25 0.32 0.27
CA GLN A 57 10.31 1.26 0.89
C GLN A 57 10.94 2.58 1.33
N ALA A 58 12.19 2.57 1.80
CA ALA A 58 12.92 3.75 2.27
C ALA A 58 13.18 4.81 1.17
N LYS A 59 12.95 4.45 -0.10
CA LYS A 59 13.17 5.31 -1.26
C LYS A 59 11.87 5.72 -1.96
N LEU A 60 10.74 5.22 -1.51
CA LEU A 60 9.45 5.41 -2.16
C LEU A 60 8.70 6.60 -1.58
N ASP A 61 7.96 7.29 -2.44
CA ASP A 61 6.86 8.13 -2.00
C ASP A 61 5.64 7.22 -1.82
N HIS A 62 5.31 6.90 -0.57
CA HIS A 62 4.25 5.95 -0.23
C HIS A 62 2.88 6.39 -0.78
N ALA A 63 2.56 7.69 -0.73
CA ALA A 63 1.30 8.21 -1.23
C ALA A 63 1.20 8.05 -2.75
N ARG A 64 2.28 8.36 -3.47
CA ARG A 64 2.33 8.21 -4.93
C ARG A 64 2.25 6.74 -5.37
N VAL A 65 2.90 5.83 -4.64
CA VAL A 65 2.81 4.37 -4.90
C VAL A 65 1.38 3.86 -4.73
N ILE A 66 0.72 4.20 -3.61
CA ILE A 66 -0.66 3.82 -3.35
C ILE A 66 -1.58 4.34 -4.44
N GLN A 67 -1.46 5.63 -4.80
CA GLN A 67 -2.26 6.22 -5.87
C GLN A 67 -2.04 5.52 -7.22
N HIS A 68 -0.79 5.18 -7.53
CA HIS A 68 -0.42 4.51 -8.78
C HIS A 68 -1.03 3.11 -8.89
N VAL A 69 -0.89 2.29 -7.84
CA VAL A 69 -1.43 0.92 -7.80
C VAL A 69 -2.95 0.92 -7.69
N ARG A 70 -3.55 1.87 -6.96
CA ARG A 70 -5.00 2.05 -6.90
C ARG A 70 -5.58 2.38 -8.27
N LYS A 71 -4.94 3.25 -9.05
CA LYS A 71 -5.36 3.56 -10.43
C LYS A 71 -5.30 2.35 -11.36
N ALA A 72 -4.40 1.40 -11.08
CA ALA A 72 -4.33 0.13 -11.79
C ALA A 72 -5.38 -0.89 -11.33
N GLY A 73 -6.17 -0.60 -10.28
CA GLY A 73 -7.19 -1.51 -9.75
C GLY A 73 -6.63 -2.67 -8.93
N HIS A 74 -5.39 -2.56 -8.45
CA HIS A 74 -4.65 -3.65 -7.83
C HIS A 74 -4.21 -3.35 -6.40
N LEU A 75 -4.93 -2.48 -5.70
CA LEU A 75 -4.58 -2.07 -4.33
C LEU A 75 -4.40 -3.24 -3.35
N PRO A 76 -5.23 -4.30 -3.36
CA PRO A 76 -5.06 -5.44 -2.46
C PRO A 76 -3.71 -6.16 -2.61
N LEU A 77 -3.08 -6.13 -3.80
CA LEU A 77 -1.78 -6.78 -4.02
C LEU A 77 -0.64 -6.20 -3.19
N ILE A 78 -0.80 -4.97 -2.69
CA ILE A 78 0.23 -4.26 -1.93
C ILE A 78 -0.16 -4.07 -0.46
N GLN A 79 -1.16 -4.81 0.03
CA GLN A 79 -1.65 -4.69 1.41
C GLN A 79 -0.53 -4.93 2.44
N ASP A 80 0.29 -5.97 2.28
CA ASP A 80 1.41 -6.24 3.19
C ASP A 80 2.43 -5.09 3.22
N TYR A 81 2.67 -4.46 2.07
CA TYR A 81 3.51 -3.27 1.99
C TYR A 81 2.88 -2.07 2.71
N ILE A 82 1.58 -1.82 2.53
CA ILE A 82 0.86 -0.73 3.21
C ILE A 82 0.91 -0.94 4.73
N ALA A 83 0.64 -2.17 5.19
CA ALA A 83 0.71 -2.56 6.60
C ALA A 83 2.13 -2.44 7.18
N ALA A 84 3.18 -2.75 6.41
CA ALA A 84 4.56 -2.58 6.84
C ALA A 84 5.00 -1.11 6.96
N VAL A 85 4.43 -0.22 6.13
CA VAL A 85 4.75 1.22 6.12
C VAL A 85 4.02 1.97 7.23
N GLN A 86 2.78 1.59 7.53
CA GLN A 86 1.91 2.30 8.48
C GLN A 86 2.58 2.62 9.83
N PRO A 87 3.24 1.66 10.54
CA PRO A 87 3.84 1.90 11.85
C PRO A 87 4.87 3.02 11.90
N ASN A 88 5.58 3.25 10.80
CA ASN A 88 6.71 4.17 10.75
C ASN A 88 6.34 5.54 10.15
N ALA A 89 5.23 5.62 9.42
CA ALA A 89 4.91 6.77 8.60
C ALA A 89 3.69 7.55 9.08
N ASN A 90 2.65 6.87 9.60
CA ASN A 90 1.33 7.46 9.94
C ASN A 90 0.86 8.51 8.90
N ILE A 91 0.92 8.15 7.61
CA ILE A 91 0.56 9.01 6.48
C ILE A 91 -0.93 8.82 6.13
N PRO A 92 -1.69 9.89 5.81
CA PRO A 92 -3.12 9.78 5.51
C PRO A 92 -3.43 8.77 4.41
N GLN A 93 -2.73 8.85 3.29
CA GLN A 93 -2.97 7.96 2.15
C GLN A 93 -2.67 6.49 2.48
N VAL A 94 -1.73 6.22 3.40
CA VAL A 94 -1.40 4.86 3.87
C VAL A 94 -2.53 4.35 4.77
N ASN A 95 -2.91 5.14 5.77
CA ASN A 95 -3.96 4.79 6.72
C ASN A 95 -5.31 4.60 6.04
N GLU A 96 -5.70 5.52 5.16
CA GLU A 96 -6.95 5.45 4.41
C GLU A 96 -7.00 4.23 3.49
N ALA A 97 -5.91 3.93 2.79
CA ALA A 97 -5.84 2.75 1.93
C ALA A 97 -5.92 1.46 2.74
N LEU A 98 -5.22 1.37 3.87
CA LEU A 98 -5.29 0.18 4.72
C LEU A 98 -6.69 0.02 5.32
N ASN A 99 -7.26 1.09 5.86
CA ASN A 99 -8.60 1.08 6.44
C ASN A 99 -9.67 0.71 5.39
N GLU A 100 -9.53 1.18 4.15
CA GLU A 100 -10.39 0.79 3.04
C GLU A 100 -10.36 -0.73 2.81
N LEU A 101 -9.16 -1.31 2.69
CA LEU A 101 -8.98 -2.75 2.48
C LEU A 101 -9.56 -3.57 3.65
N LEU A 102 -9.24 -3.19 4.90
CA LEU A 102 -9.73 -3.88 6.09
C LEU A 102 -11.27 -3.84 6.22
N VAL A 103 -11.89 -2.75 5.74
CA VAL A 103 -13.36 -2.67 5.67
C VAL A 103 -13.93 -3.60 4.61
N GLU A 104 -13.31 -3.67 3.43
CA GLU A 104 -13.72 -4.57 2.35
C GLU A 104 -13.55 -6.05 2.71
N GLU A 105 -12.50 -6.37 3.47
CA GLU A 105 -12.21 -7.71 3.98
C GLU A 105 -13.01 -8.08 5.23
N GLU A 106 -13.82 -7.14 5.75
CA GLU A 106 -14.56 -7.28 7.00
C GLU A 106 -13.66 -7.59 8.23
N ASP A 107 -12.37 -7.21 8.17
CA ASP A 107 -11.42 -7.39 9.27
C ASP A 107 -11.61 -6.30 10.33
N VAL A 108 -12.53 -6.58 11.24
CA VAL A 108 -12.87 -5.72 12.38
C VAL A 108 -11.67 -5.49 13.29
N ASP A 109 -10.86 -6.52 13.54
CA ASP A 109 -9.79 -6.46 14.52
C ASP A 109 -8.58 -5.72 13.95
N GLY A 110 -8.24 -5.97 12.69
CA GLY A 110 -7.26 -5.19 11.94
C GLY A 110 -7.67 -3.72 11.86
N LEU A 111 -8.93 -3.43 11.49
CA LEU A 111 -9.42 -2.06 11.39
C LEU A 111 -9.36 -1.34 12.73
N ARG A 112 -9.79 -1.99 13.82
CA ARG A 112 -9.72 -1.42 15.17
C ARG A 112 -8.28 -1.12 15.57
N SER A 113 -7.36 -2.06 15.34
CA SER A 113 -5.95 -1.89 15.65
C SER A 113 -5.35 -0.70 14.87
N SER A 114 -5.64 -0.63 13.57
CA SER A 114 -5.17 0.44 12.69
C SER A 114 -5.57 1.83 13.20
N ILE A 115 -6.87 2.07 13.43
CA ILE A 115 -7.37 3.39 13.84
C ILE A 115 -7.03 3.78 15.29
N GLU A 116 -6.67 2.80 16.13
CA GLU A 116 -6.27 3.04 17.51
C GLU A 116 -4.83 3.56 17.59
N HIS A 117 -3.94 3.03 16.75
CA HIS A 117 -2.53 3.36 16.75
C HIS A 117 -2.15 4.45 15.73
N TYR A 118 -2.93 4.63 14.67
CA TYR A 118 -2.62 5.51 13.54
C TYR A 118 -3.83 6.38 13.19
N ASP A 119 -3.85 7.59 13.75
CA ASP A 119 -4.99 8.51 13.76
C ASP A 119 -5.04 9.51 12.61
N ASN A 120 -3.99 9.57 11.79
CA ASN A 120 -3.85 10.54 10.72
C ASN A 120 -4.58 10.06 9.46
N PHE A 121 -5.90 10.23 9.42
CA PHE A 121 -6.79 9.94 8.30
C PHE A 121 -8.12 10.70 8.47
N ASP A 122 -8.98 10.73 7.46
CA ASP A 122 -10.32 11.30 7.62
C ASP A 122 -11.24 10.40 8.48
N GLN A 123 -11.22 10.65 9.79
CA GLN A 123 -11.97 9.87 10.78
C GLN A 123 -13.49 10.00 10.61
N ILE A 124 -13.96 11.17 10.17
CA ILE A 124 -15.39 11.42 9.96
C ILE A 124 -15.87 10.70 8.71
N ALA A 125 -15.12 10.77 7.61
CA ALA A 125 -15.46 10.04 6.39
C ALA A 125 -15.47 8.52 6.63
N LEU A 126 -14.52 7.99 7.39
CA LEU A 126 -14.53 6.57 7.76
C LEU A 126 -15.76 6.24 8.63
N ALA A 127 -16.09 7.05 9.63
CA ALA A 127 -17.26 6.83 10.48
C ALA A 127 -18.57 6.79 9.66
N GLN A 128 -18.75 7.73 8.73
CA GLN A 128 -19.90 7.76 7.82
C GLN A 128 -19.97 6.51 6.94
N LYS A 129 -18.83 6.00 6.45
CA LYS A 129 -18.80 4.74 5.69
C LYS A 129 -19.24 3.55 6.54
N LEU A 130 -18.83 3.53 7.81
CA LEU A 130 -19.06 2.40 8.73
C LEU A 130 -20.45 2.39 9.37
N GLU A 131 -21.12 3.54 9.51
CA GLU A 131 -22.40 3.65 10.24
C GLU A 131 -23.55 2.85 9.60
N HIS A 132 -23.46 2.62 8.28
CA HIS A 132 -24.42 1.84 7.51
C HIS A 132 -23.92 0.43 7.16
N HIS A 133 -22.75 0.02 7.69
CA HIS A 133 -22.21 -1.30 7.44
C HIS A 133 -23.11 -2.39 8.03
N HIS A 134 -23.26 -3.54 7.37
CA HIS A 134 -24.18 -4.59 7.81
C HIS A 134 -23.72 -5.28 9.11
N LEU A 135 -22.41 -5.44 9.31
CA LEU A 135 -21.83 -5.90 10.57
C LEU A 135 -21.98 -4.87 11.70
N ILE A 136 -22.50 -5.33 12.84
CA ILE A 136 -22.66 -4.50 14.05
C ILE A 136 -21.30 -4.01 14.56
N GLN A 137 -20.26 -4.85 14.45
CA GLN A 137 -18.93 -4.52 14.94
C GLN A 137 -18.31 -3.34 14.19
N MET A 138 -18.53 -3.25 12.88
CA MET A 138 -18.12 -2.10 12.07
C MET A 138 -18.89 -0.83 12.47
N ARG A 139 -20.21 -0.92 12.68
CA ARG A 139 -21.01 0.21 13.19
C ARG A 139 -20.55 0.69 14.57
N ARG A 140 -20.07 -0.21 15.43
CA ARG A 140 -19.48 0.17 16.73
C ARG A 140 -18.19 0.96 16.56
N ILE A 141 -17.37 0.62 15.58
CA ILE A 141 -16.18 1.41 15.24
C ILE A 141 -16.57 2.83 14.82
N ALA A 142 -17.60 2.98 13.98
CA ALA A 142 -18.15 4.29 13.61
C ALA A 142 -18.52 5.14 14.83
N ALA A 143 -19.26 4.56 15.78
CA ALA A 143 -19.66 5.24 17.01
C ALA A 143 -18.44 5.68 17.84
N THR A 144 -17.40 4.87 17.92
CA THR A 144 -16.15 5.23 18.60
C THR A 144 -15.46 6.42 17.91
N LEU A 145 -15.41 6.44 16.59
CA LEU A 145 -14.83 7.55 15.83
C LEU A 145 -15.62 8.85 16.02
N TYR A 146 -16.96 8.80 15.97
CA TYR A 146 -17.79 9.98 16.25
C TYR A 146 -17.57 10.52 17.67
N ASN A 147 -17.52 9.65 18.67
CA ASN A 147 -17.28 10.06 20.06
C ASN A 147 -15.90 10.70 20.28
N LYS A 148 -14.88 10.32 19.49
CA LYS A 148 -13.54 10.93 19.57
C LYS A 148 -13.48 12.33 18.94
N ASN A 149 -14.40 12.65 18.02
CA ASN A 149 -14.37 13.89 17.23
C ASN A 149 -15.48 14.90 17.59
N GLY A 150 -16.36 14.57 18.55
CA GLY A 150 -17.39 15.46 19.11
C GLY A 150 -16.99 16.03 20.46
#